data_AF-A0A3M1K2W2-F1
#
_entry.id   AF-A0A3M1K2W2-F1
#
_cell.length_a   1.000
_cell.length_b   1.000
_cell.length_c   1.000
_cell.angle_alpha   90.00
_cell.angle_beta   90.00
_cell.angle_gamma   90.00
#
_symmetry.space_group_name_H-M   'P 1'
#
loop_
_entity.id
_entity.type
_entity.pdbx_description
1 polymer ?
#
loop_
_entity_poly.entity_id
_entity_poly.type
_entity_poly.pdbx_seq_one_letter_code
_entity_poly.pdbx_strand_id
1 'polypeptide(L)'
;MDTTLYVGLSHQMAMRRNMDILANNVANMNTTAFKKENVIFQEYLVEMDDTSVPTARMVAYVHDTALIRDFSEGEFKATGNPLDFALSGKNFFRVALPDGTERYTR
;
A
#
# COMPACT_ATOMS: atom_id res chain seq x y z
N MET A 1 -11.84 29.51 11.97
CA MET A 1 -11.86 29.34 10.50
C MET A 1 -10.48 28.87 10.09
N ASP A 2 -10.38 27.64 9.58
CA ASP A 2 -9.22 27.04 8.86
C ASP A 2 -9.46 25.54 8.58
N THR A 3 -10.46 24.95 9.25
CA THR A 3 -10.88 23.55 9.14
C THR A 3 -11.06 23.05 7.70
N THR A 4 -11.71 23.82 6.82
CA THR A 4 -11.95 23.42 5.42
C THR A 4 -10.67 23.31 4.62
N LEU A 5 -9.69 24.18 4.87
CA LEU A 5 -8.39 24.13 4.21
C LEU A 5 -7.60 22.89 4.66
N TYR A 6 -7.62 22.58 5.95
CA TYR A 6 -6.96 21.39 6.48
C TYR A 6 -7.61 20.08 6.01
N VAL A 7 -8.95 20.05 5.88
CA VAL A 7 -9.66 18.90 5.30
C VAL A 7 -9.24 18.72 3.84
N GLY A 8 -9.24 19.79 3.04
CA GLY A 8 -8.79 19.74 1.65
C GLY A 8 -7.33 19.29 1.50
N LEU A 9 -6.44 19.79 2.35
CA LEU A 9 -5.02 19.39 2.38
C LEU A 9 -4.86 17.91 2.74
N SER A 10 -5.60 17.40 3.73
CA SER A 10 -5.56 15.99 4.12
C SER A 10 -5.96 15.07 2.95
N HIS A 11 -6.99 15.46 2.19
CA HIS A 11 -7.40 14.73 1.01
C HIS A 11 -6.32 14.78 -0.09
N GLN A 12 -5.71 15.94 -0.35
CA GLN A 12 -4.65 16.06 -1.34
C GLN A 12 -3.43 15.19 -0.99
N MET A 13 -3.05 15.15 0.29
CA MET A 13 -1.96 14.30 0.77
C MET A 13 -2.25 12.82 0.54
N ALA A 14 -3.47 12.36 0.88
CA ALA A 14 -3.90 10.99 0.63
C ALA A 14 -3.90 10.64 -0.86
N MET A 15 -4.38 11.56 -1.72
CA MET A 15 -4.40 11.36 -3.17
C MET A 15 -2.99 11.27 -3.76
N ARG A 16 -2.06 12.12 -3.30
CA ARG A 16 -0.65 12.05 -3.70
C ARG A 16 -0.03 10.71 -3.30
N ARG A 17 -0.28 10.25 -2.07
CA ARG A 17 0.23 8.96 -1.60
C ARG A 17 -0.29 7.78 -2.43
N ASN A 18 -1.58 7.82 -2.79
CA ASN A 18 -2.17 6.82 -3.69
C ASN A 18 -1.46 6.79 -5.05
N MET A 19 -1.20 7.96 -5.64
CA MET A 19 -0.47 8.07 -6.91
C MET A 19 0.95 7.51 -6.82
N ASP A 20 1.67 7.77 -5.72
CA ASP A 20 3.02 7.24 -5.54
C ASP A 20 3.03 5.69 -5.51
N ILE A 21 2.04 5.09 -4.84
CA ILE A 21 1.91 3.62 -4.75
C ILE A 21 1.51 3.03 -6.10
N LEU A 22 0.57 3.66 -6.81
CA LEU A 22 0.16 3.23 -8.14
C LEU A 22 1.33 3.32 -9.12
N ALA A 23 2.12 4.40 -9.07
CA ALA A 23 3.32 4.54 -9.87
C ALA A 23 4.34 3.44 -9.58
N ASN A 24 4.55 3.09 -8.30
CA ASN A 24 5.43 1.99 -7.92
C ASN A 24 4.95 0.64 -8.45
N ASN A 25 3.65 0.36 -8.34
CA ASN A 25 3.04 -0.87 -8.85
C ASN A 25 3.19 -0.99 -10.38
N VAL A 26 2.94 0.10 -11.11
CA VAL A 26 3.08 0.13 -12.57
C VAL A 26 4.54 -0.05 -12.99
N ALA A 27 5.47 0.63 -12.31
CA ALA A 27 6.90 0.50 -12.58
C ALA A 27 7.41 -0.94 -12.40
N ASN A 28 6.82 -1.69 -11.47
CA ASN A 28 7.19 -3.08 -11.18
C ASN A 28 6.24 -4.12 -11.79
N MET A 29 5.35 -3.74 -12.71
CA MET A 29 4.36 -4.63 -13.30
C MET A 29 5.01 -5.85 -14.00
N ASN A 30 6.20 -5.69 -14.54
CA ASN A 30 6.96 -6.76 -15.22
C ASN A 30 8.06 -7.37 -14.35
N THR A 31 8.18 -6.98 -13.09
CA THR A 31 9.18 -7.54 -12.17
C THR A 31 8.70 -8.90 -11.67
N THR A 32 9.49 -9.95 -11.90
CA THR A 32 9.16 -11.31 -11.46
C THR A 32 8.86 -11.35 -9.97
N ALA A 33 7.76 -12.01 -9.61
CA ALA A 33 7.30 -12.20 -8.24
C ALA A 33 7.02 -10.92 -7.43
N PHE A 34 6.95 -9.75 -8.07
CA PHE A 34 6.52 -8.52 -7.41
C PHE A 34 5.09 -8.66 -6.90
N LYS A 35 4.86 -8.20 -5.67
CA LYS A 35 3.55 -8.21 -5.01
C LYS A 35 3.07 -6.78 -4.86
N LYS A 36 2.00 -6.45 -5.60
CA LYS A 36 1.42 -5.10 -5.60
C LYS A 36 0.99 -4.69 -4.19
N GLU A 37 1.08 -3.39 -3.94
CA GLU A 37 0.66 -2.78 -2.69
C GLU A 37 -0.64 -1.99 -2.90
N ASN A 38 -1.54 -2.08 -1.94
CA ASN A 38 -2.77 -1.31 -1.89
C ASN A 38 -2.76 -0.44 -0.63
N VAL A 39 -3.20 0.80 -0.76
CA VAL A 39 -3.39 1.71 0.38
C VAL A 39 -4.80 1.59 0.93
N ILE A 40 -4.91 1.58 2.26
CA ILE A 40 -6.18 1.74 2.96
C ILE A 40 -6.21 3.11 3.60
N PHE A 41 -7.23 3.89 3.24
CA PHE A 41 -7.54 5.15 3.88
C PHE A 41 -8.65 4.96 4.91
N GLN A 42 -8.56 5.69 6.01
CA GLN A 42 -9.63 5.78 7.00
C GLN A 42 -9.93 7.23 7.33
N GLU A 43 -11.17 7.48 7.72
CA GLU A 43 -11.60 8.78 8.23
C GLU A 43 -11.09 8.96 9.65
N TYR A 44 -10.44 10.09 9.90
CA TYR A 44 -10.03 10.53 11.23
C TYR A 44 -10.97 11.64 11.68
N LEU A 45 -11.84 11.33 12.65
CA LEU A 45 -12.84 12.25 13.18
C LEU A 45 -12.24 13.07 14.32
N VAL A 46 -12.31 14.40 14.20
CA VAL A 46 -11.88 15.35 15.24
C VAL A 46 -13.08 16.12 15.75
N GLU A 47 -13.25 16.16 17.07
CA GLU A 47 -14.26 16.98 17.73
C GLU A 47 -13.77 18.41 17.90
N MET A 48 -14.57 19.40 17.48
CA MET A 48 -14.27 20.82 17.66
C MET A 48 -15.05 21.39 18.85
N ASP A 49 -14.34 21.98 19.81
CA ASP A 49 -14.91 22.50 21.06
C ASP A 49 -15.76 23.78 20.88
N ASP A 50 -15.54 24.55 19.80
CA ASP A 50 -16.12 25.89 19.61
C ASP A 50 -17.00 25.99 18.35
N THR A 51 -18.21 25.42 18.40
CA THR A 51 -19.24 25.68 17.40
C THR A 51 -20.62 25.84 18.04
N SER A 52 -21.28 26.96 17.79
CA SER A 52 -22.66 27.27 18.17
C SER A 52 -23.73 26.42 17.47
N VAL A 53 -23.32 25.48 16.62
CA VAL A 53 -24.20 24.59 15.83
C VAL A 53 -23.85 23.13 16.16
N PRO A 54 -24.75 22.37 16.82
CA PRO A 54 -24.48 21.01 17.31
C PRO A 54 -24.07 20.00 16.23
N THR A 55 -24.45 20.22 14.97
CA THR A 55 -24.13 19.32 13.84
C THR A 55 -22.74 19.55 13.23
N ALA A 56 -22.03 20.62 13.60
CA ALA A 56 -20.71 20.96 13.07
C ALA A 56 -19.55 20.48 13.98
N ARG A 57 -19.86 19.66 14.99
CA ARG A 57 -18.89 19.25 16.02
C ARG A 57 -17.86 18.24 15.52
N MET A 58 -18.15 17.46 14.49
CA MET A 58 -17.24 16.42 13.98
C MET A 58 -16.72 16.77 12.59
N VAL A 59 -15.39 16.81 12.46
CA VAL A 59 -14.71 17.04 11.19
C VAL A 59 -13.97 15.76 10.80
N ALA A 60 -14.26 15.23 9.62
CA ALA A 60 -13.57 14.08 9.07
C ALA A 60 -12.35 14.52 8.24
N TYR A 61 -11.16 14.10 8.66
CA TYR A 61 -9.93 14.17 7.89
C TYR A 61 -9.63 12.82 7.25
N VAL A 62 -8.80 12.79 6.19
CA VAL A 62 -8.34 11.53 5.61
C VAL A 62 -6.97 11.18 6.17
N HIS A 63 -6.83 9.96 6.69
CA HIS A 63 -5.57 9.40 7.18
C HIS A 63 -5.20 8.12 6.43
N ASP A 64 -3.92 7.98 6.07
CA ASP A 64 -3.38 6.77 5.46
C ASP A 64 -2.98 5.75 6.53
N THR A 65 -3.91 4.86 6.87
CA THR A 65 -3.72 3.94 8.00
C THR A 65 -2.72 2.81 7.71
N ALA A 66 -2.75 2.24 6.49
CA ALA A 66 -1.94 1.06 6.20
C ALA A 66 -1.63 0.84 4.72
N LEU A 67 -0.48 0.21 4.47
CA LEU A 67 -0.12 -0.42 3.21
C LEU A 67 -0.32 -1.93 3.33
N ILE A 68 -1.13 -2.50 2.45
CA ILE A 68 -1.35 -3.95 2.39
C ILE A 68 -0.75 -4.50 1.11
N ARG A 69 0.08 -5.52 1.26
CA ARG A 69 0.62 -6.28 0.14
C ARG A 69 -0.36 -7.36 -0.28
N ASP A 70 -0.65 -7.44 -1.57
CA ASP A 70 -1.46 -8.49 -2.15
C ASP A 70 -0.60 -9.72 -2.43
N PHE A 71 -0.85 -10.82 -1.70
CA PHE A 71 -0.15 -12.10 -1.87
C PHE A 71 -0.88 -13.07 -2.81
N SER A 72 -1.87 -12.60 -3.57
CA SER A 72 -2.52 -13.42 -4.60
C SER A 72 -1.49 -14.00 -5.58
N GLU A 73 -1.80 -15.19 -6.10
CA GLU A 73 -0.97 -15.82 -7.13
C GLU A 73 -1.12 -15.05 -8.45
N GLY A 74 0.00 -14.86 -9.16
CA GLY A 74 0.02 -14.23 -10.46
C GLY A 74 0.03 -15.28 -11.57
N GLU A 75 0.13 -14.83 -12.82
CA GLU A 75 0.30 -15.72 -13.95
C GLU A 75 1.69 -16.37 -13.96
N PHE A 76 1.77 -17.64 -14.33
CA PHE A 76 3.03 -18.34 -14.56
C PHE A 76 3.35 -18.34 -16.05
N LYS A 77 4.57 -17.92 -16.40
CA LYS A 77 5.08 -17.97 -17.76
C LYS A 77 6.20 -19.01 -17.85
N ALA A 78 6.01 -20.02 -18.71
CA ALA A 78 7.05 -20.98 -19.00
C ALA A 78 8.21 -20.29 -19.76
N THR A 79 9.43 -20.46 -19.26
CA THR A 79 10.65 -19.88 -19.87
C THR A 79 11.43 -20.88 -20.71
N GLY A 80 11.24 -22.18 -20.47
CA GLY A 80 11.98 -23.26 -21.14
C GLY A 80 13.39 -23.53 -20.57
N ASN A 81 13.84 -22.74 -19.60
CA ASN A 81 15.10 -22.98 -18.91
C ASN A 81 14.89 -24.00 -17.78
N PRO A 82 15.64 -25.12 -17.73
CA PRO A 82 15.49 -26.12 -16.68
C PRO A 82 15.82 -25.63 -15.26
N LEU A 83 16.47 -24.46 -15.13
CA LEU A 83 16.82 -23.85 -13.84
C LEU A 83 15.83 -22.77 -13.38
N ASP A 84 14.78 -22.49 -14.16
CA ASP A 84 13.75 -21.53 -13.77
C ASP A 84 12.61 -22.26 -13.07
N PHE A 85 12.48 -22.01 -11.77
CA PHE A 85 11.43 -22.60 -10.94
C PHE A 85 10.47 -21.54 -10.44
N ALA A 86 9.20 -21.92 -10.29
CA ALA A 86 8.18 -21.08 -9.72
C ALA A 86 7.38 -21.86 -8.65
N LEU A 87 6.97 -21.18 -7.59
CA LEU A 87 6.19 -21.77 -6.50
C LEU A 87 4.70 -21.48 -6.67
N SER A 88 3.88 -22.52 -6.54
CA SER A 88 2.44 -22.38 -6.35
C SER A 88 2.06 -22.34 -4.86
N GLY A 89 1.05 -21.54 -4.52
CA GLY A 89 0.49 -21.43 -3.16
C GLY A 89 1.11 -20.33 -2.30
N LYS A 90 1.08 -20.48 -0.97
CA LYS A 90 1.55 -19.45 -0.02
C LYS A 90 2.94 -19.80 0.53
N ASN A 91 3.92 -19.89 -0.36
CA ASN A 91 5.28 -20.35 -0.05
C ASN A 91 6.33 -19.37 -0.58
N PHE A 92 7.54 -19.46 -0.03
CA PHE A 92 8.72 -18.68 -0.41
C PHE A 92 9.94 -19.59 -0.54
N PHE A 93 10.85 -19.22 -1.43
CA PHE A 93 12.20 -19.75 -1.45
C PHE A 93 13.00 -19.12 -0.31
N ARG A 94 13.86 -19.92 0.31
CA ARG A 94 14.86 -19.44 1.27
C ARG A 94 16.22 -19.38 0.59
N VAL A 95 16.90 -18.25 0.71
CA VAL A 95 18.23 -18.00 0.15
C VAL A 95 19.19 -17.57 1.24
N ALA A 96 20.40 -18.13 1.23
CA ALA A 96 21.48 -17.71 2.11
C ALA A 96 22.27 -16.58 1.44
N LEU A 97 22.47 -15.47 2.16
CA LEU A 97 23.32 -14.38 1.75
C LEU A 97 24.80 -14.67 2.06
N PRO A 98 25.75 -13.95 1.42
CA PRO A 98 27.17 -14.11 1.69
C PRO A 98 27.58 -13.84 3.15
N ASP A 99 26.81 -13.02 3.87
CA ASP A 99 27.01 -12.73 5.29
C ASP A 99 26.48 -13.84 6.22
N GLY A 100 25.95 -14.93 5.66
CA GLY A 100 25.35 -16.05 6.39
C GLY A 100 23.91 -15.83 6.82
N THR A 101 23.30 -14.67 6.53
CA THR A 101 21.91 -14.41 6.88
C THR A 101 20.93 -15.00 5.86
N GLU A 102 19.75 -15.37 6.32
CA GLU A 102 18.71 -15.92 5.45
C GLU A 102 17.80 -14.79 4.92
N ARG A 103 17.34 -14.94 3.67
CA ARG A 103 16.30 -14.12 3.05
C ARG A 103 15.27 -15.00 2.37
N TYR A 104 14.12 -14.40 2.09
CA TYR A 104 13.00 -15.04 1.42
C TYR A 104 12.70 -14.32 0.11
N THR A 105 12.47 -15.10 -0.94
CA THR A 105 12.06 -14.59 -2.26
C THR A 105 10.98 -15.48 -2.84
N ARG A 106 10.32 -15.00 -3.88
CA ARG A 106 9.45 -15.79 -4.72
C ARG A 106 9.83 -15.59 -6.18
#